data_AF-A0A177MQK7-F1
#
_entry.id   AF-A0A177MQK7-F1
#
_cell.length_a   1.000
_cell.length_b   1.000
_cell.length_c   1.000
_cell.angle_alpha   90.00
_cell.angle_beta   90.00
_cell.angle_gamma   90.00
#
_symmetry.space_group_name_H-M   'P 1'
#
loop_
_entity.id
_entity.type
_entity.pdbx_description
1 polymer ?
#
loop_
_entity_poly.entity_id
_entity_poly.type
_entity_poly.pdbx_seq_one_letter_code
_entity_poly.pdbx_strand_id
1 'polypeptide(L)'
;MKFEVEIDDELVGALASSISAQLNADPVKRERLAGFALGQVLGWMAGRSSFQSMTEQHTEWLTQLLPLFYADDVPSAERIFNNFSVPYGRAAYISRVLLEKQHSAWREKGRNTLMTGLTAKQAEAGKNIADGDALRYVPVSLDNIAYRELTVILEEIFRLDPTLAPPVNKAASPGRRTVDIPSQLFEQIIAQLGA
;
A
#
# COMPACT_ATOMS: atom_id res chain seq x y z
N MET A 1 12.98 -40.58 -7.36
CA MET A 1 11.64 -40.57 -7.99
C MET A 1 11.70 -39.55 -9.11
N LYS A 2 11.46 -39.95 -10.36
CA LYS A 2 11.47 -39.06 -11.53
C LYS A 2 10.01 -38.72 -11.85
N PHE A 3 9.67 -37.44 -11.84
CA PHE A 3 8.38 -36.95 -12.32
C PHE A 3 8.64 -36.15 -13.59
N GLU A 4 7.93 -36.52 -14.65
CA GLU A 4 7.90 -35.78 -15.90
C GLU A 4 6.51 -35.17 -16.04
N VAL A 5 6.47 -33.87 -16.34
CA VAL A 5 5.25 -33.10 -16.58
C VAL A 5 5.43 -32.45 -17.94
N GLU A 6 4.47 -32.67 -18.83
CA GLU A 6 4.40 -32.02 -20.13
C GLU A 6 3.44 -30.84 -20.01
N ILE A 7 3.90 -29.65 -20.38
CA ILE A 7 3.10 -28.43 -20.39
C ILE A 7 3.07 -27.96 -21.84
N ASP A 8 1.88 -27.63 -22.33
CA ASP A 8 1.68 -27.13 -23.68
C ASP A 8 2.44 -25.81 -23.90
N ASP A 9 3.37 -25.83 -24.86
CA ASP A 9 4.19 -24.68 -25.24
C ASP A 9 3.34 -23.48 -25.68
N GLU A 10 2.16 -23.70 -26.27
CA GLU A 10 1.23 -22.62 -26.64
C GLU A 10 0.68 -21.91 -25.41
N LEU A 11 0.33 -22.66 -24.35
CA LEU A 11 -0.18 -22.09 -23.11
C LEU A 11 0.92 -21.34 -22.35
N VAL A 12 2.13 -21.86 -22.33
CA VAL A 12 3.29 -21.17 -21.75
C VAL A 12 3.62 -19.91 -22.55
N GLY A 13 3.57 -19.98 -23.88
CA GLY A 13 3.79 -18.85 -24.78
C GLY A 13 2.74 -17.75 -24.62
N ALA A 14 1.47 -18.10 -24.50
CA ALA A 14 0.38 -17.17 -24.26
C ALA A 14 0.50 -16.49 -22.88
N LEU A 15 0.79 -17.27 -21.84
CA LEU A 15 1.04 -16.75 -20.50
C LEU A 15 2.23 -15.79 -20.49
N ALA A 16 3.37 -16.21 -21.03
CA ALA A 16 4.57 -15.39 -21.12
C ALA A 16 4.31 -14.09 -21.89
N SER A 17 3.56 -14.15 -23.00
CA SER A 17 3.20 -12.98 -23.80
C SER A 17 2.35 -11.99 -23.02
N SER A 18 1.38 -12.47 -22.22
CA SER A 18 0.46 -11.64 -21.44
C SER A 18 1.15 -10.76 -20.38
N ILE A 19 2.31 -11.20 -19.88
CA ILE A 19 3.11 -10.51 -18.86
C ILE A 19 4.47 -10.03 -19.38
N SER A 20 4.80 -10.33 -20.64
CA SER A 20 6.13 -10.12 -21.24
C SER A 20 6.59 -8.67 -21.15
N ALA A 21 5.70 -7.70 -21.40
CA ALA A 21 6.02 -6.28 -21.32
C ALA A 21 6.48 -5.86 -19.91
N GLN A 22 5.88 -6.43 -18.85
CA GLN A 22 6.26 -6.14 -17.46
C GLN A 22 7.53 -6.89 -17.02
N LEU A 23 7.77 -8.09 -17.56
CA LEU A 23 8.91 -8.93 -17.18
C LEU A 23 10.16 -8.69 -18.02
N ASN A 24 10.04 -8.17 -19.24
CA ASN A 24 11.17 -7.87 -20.11
C ASN A 24 11.95 -6.64 -19.67
N ALA A 25 11.28 -5.71 -19.00
CA ALA A 25 11.90 -4.52 -18.44
C ALA A 25 12.70 -4.81 -17.14
N ASP A 26 12.41 -5.91 -16.44
CA ASP A 26 12.96 -6.19 -15.12
C ASP A 26 13.30 -7.69 -14.93
N PRO A 27 14.57 -8.09 -15.16
CA PRO A 27 15.03 -9.46 -15.01
C PRO A 27 14.85 -10.02 -13.58
N VAL A 28 14.99 -9.16 -12.55
CA VAL A 28 14.84 -9.57 -11.14
C VAL A 28 13.38 -9.91 -10.86
N LYS A 29 12.46 -9.09 -11.38
CA LYS A 29 11.02 -9.37 -11.27
C LYS A 29 10.64 -10.69 -11.94
N ARG A 30 11.21 -10.95 -13.12
CA ARG A 30 11.00 -12.22 -13.85
C ARG A 30 11.47 -13.43 -13.04
N GLU A 31 12.69 -13.38 -12.49
CA GLU A 31 13.23 -14.47 -11.69
C GLU A 31 12.38 -14.74 -10.44
N ARG A 32 11.98 -13.68 -9.72
CA ARG A 32 11.12 -13.80 -8.54
C ARG A 32 9.74 -14.39 -8.86
N LEU A 33 9.12 -13.99 -9.97
CA LEU A 33 7.85 -14.56 -10.39
C LEU A 33 7.98 -16.05 -10.75
N ALA A 34 9.03 -16.41 -11.50
CA ALA A 34 9.31 -17.79 -11.86
C ALA A 34 9.55 -18.65 -10.60
N GLY A 35 10.33 -18.13 -9.65
CA GLY A 35 10.56 -18.77 -8.35
C GLY A 35 9.28 -18.94 -7.54
N PHE A 36 8.41 -17.92 -7.51
CA PHE A 36 7.09 -18.02 -6.90
C PHE A 36 6.24 -19.11 -7.54
N ALA A 37 6.09 -19.09 -8.88
CA ALA A 37 5.28 -20.06 -9.61
C ALA A 37 5.76 -21.50 -9.40
N LEU A 38 7.08 -21.72 -9.52
CA LEU A 38 7.69 -23.02 -9.24
C LEU A 38 7.46 -23.45 -7.79
N GLY A 39 7.60 -22.53 -6.84
CA GLY A 39 7.32 -22.77 -5.42
C GLY A 39 5.87 -23.21 -5.18
N GLN A 40 4.89 -22.62 -5.87
CA GLN A 40 3.48 -23.03 -5.77
C GLN A 40 3.27 -24.45 -6.30
N VAL A 41 3.84 -24.77 -7.46
CA VAL A 41 3.73 -26.12 -8.06
C VAL A 41 4.38 -27.17 -7.16
N LEU A 42 5.60 -26.92 -6.69
CA LEU A 42 6.31 -27.84 -5.80
C LEU A 42 5.61 -27.99 -4.45
N GLY A 43 5.06 -26.90 -3.90
CA GLY A 43 4.26 -26.93 -2.67
C GLY A 43 3.02 -27.79 -2.81
N TRP A 44 2.32 -27.66 -3.95
CA TRP A 44 1.13 -28.43 -4.27
C TRP A 44 1.47 -29.92 -4.43
N MET A 45 2.52 -30.24 -5.22
CA MET A 45 2.99 -31.61 -5.42
C MET A 45 3.44 -32.28 -4.11
N ALA A 46 4.04 -31.52 -3.20
CA ALA A 46 4.50 -32.02 -1.90
C ALA A 46 3.38 -32.07 -0.84
N GLY A 47 2.16 -31.64 -1.15
CA GLY A 47 1.06 -31.52 -0.20
C GLY A 47 1.29 -30.49 0.92
N ARG A 48 2.25 -29.56 0.74
CA ARG A 48 2.58 -28.54 1.75
C ARG A 48 1.68 -27.31 1.65
N SER A 49 1.13 -27.02 0.49
CA SER A 49 0.17 -25.92 0.27
C SER A 49 -1.26 -26.47 0.19
N SER A 50 -1.84 -26.79 1.34
CA SER A 50 -3.28 -26.99 1.49
C SER A 50 -3.90 -25.72 2.05
N PHE A 51 -4.63 -24.99 1.22
CA PHE A 51 -5.44 -23.85 1.67
C PHE A 51 -6.85 -24.31 2.02
N GLN A 52 -7.40 -23.83 3.13
CA GLN A 52 -8.77 -24.15 3.55
C GLN A 52 -9.80 -23.37 2.73
N SER A 53 -9.39 -22.30 2.04
CA SER A 53 -10.25 -21.54 1.15
C SER A 53 -9.48 -20.82 0.05
N MET A 54 -10.18 -20.49 -1.04
CA MET A 54 -9.64 -19.60 -2.08
C MET A 54 -9.22 -18.23 -1.54
N THR A 55 -9.90 -17.71 -0.51
CA THR A 55 -9.53 -16.42 0.10
C THR A 55 -8.17 -16.50 0.79
N GLU A 56 -7.91 -17.59 1.50
CA GLU A 56 -6.63 -17.85 2.16
C GLU A 56 -5.51 -17.98 1.12
N GLN A 57 -5.73 -18.78 0.08
CA GLN A 57 -4.80 -18.92 -1.05
C GLN A 57 -4.47 -17.58 -1.71
N HIS A 58 -5.50 -16.78 -2.06
CA HIS A 58 -5.26 -15.47 -2.65
C HIS A 58 -4.54 -14.52 -1.70
N THR A 59 -4.82 -14.58 -0.40
CA THR A 59 -4.13 -13.74 0.59
C THR A 59 -2.65 -14.09 0.65
N GLU A 60 -2.32 -15.37 0.69
CA GLU A 60 -0.93 -15.85 0.70
C GLU A 60 -0.19 -15.44 -0.58
N TRP A 61 -0.81 -15.67 -1.74
CA TRP A 61 -0.24 -15.31 -3.03
C TRP A 61 -0.03 -13.80 -3.15
N LEU A 62 -1.04 -12.99 -2.81
CA LEU A 62 -0.97 -11.53 -2.90
C LEU A 62 0.02 -10.93 -1.90
N THR A 63 0.30 -11.62 -0.78
CA THR A 63 1.38 -11.22 0.14
C THR A 63 2.73 -11.19 -0.57
N GLN A 64 2.98 -12.12 -1.48
CA GLN A 64 4.24 -12.24 -2.21
C GLN A 64 4.22 -11.46 -3.54
N LEU A 65 3.09 -11.47 -4.25
CA LEU A 65 2.97 -10.88 -5.58
C LEU A 65 2.79 -9.36 -5.58
N LEU A 66 2.06 -8.78 -4.60
CA LEU A 66 1.86 -7.33 -4.60
C LEU A 66 3.16 -6.55 -4.41
N PRO A 67 4.07 -6.89 -3.47
CA PRO A 67 5.36 -6.22 -3.37
C PRO A 67 6.24 -6.40 -4.61
N LEU A 68 6.02 -7.47 -5.38
CA LEU A 68 6.76 -7.74 -6.60
C LEU A 68 6.31 -6.83 -7.75
N PHE A 69 5.01 -6.73 -7.99
CA PHE A 69 4.46 -5.96 -9.12
C PHE A 69 4.20 -4.50 -8.80
N TYR A 70 3.94 -4.20 -7.52
CA TYR A 70 3.46 -2.92 -7.04
C TYR A 70 4.15 -2.56 -5.71
N ALA A 71 5.48 -2.67 -5.67
CA ALA A 71 6.30 -2.40 -4.48
C ALA A 71 5.97 -1.05 -3.81
N ASP A 72 5.64 -0.07 -4.65
CA ASP A 72 5.40 1.29 -4.19
C ASP A 72 3.97 1.60 -3.78
N ASP A 73 3.04 0.70 -4.10
CA ASP A 73 1.62 0.93 -3.92
C ASP A 73 1.05 0.12 -2.78
N VAL A 74 0.00 0.69 -2.18
CA VAL A 74 -0.80 0.02 -1.16
C VAL A 74 -1.61 -1.11 -1.81
N PRO A 75 -1.78 -2.25 -1.13
CA PRO A 75 -2.88 -3.15 -1.43
C PRO A 75 -4.20 -2.38 -1.42
N SER A 76 -4.90 -2.39 -2.53
CA SER A 76 -6.24 -1.84 -2.64
C SER A 76 -7.19 -2.87 -3.24
N ALA A 77 -8.46 -2.82 -2.83
CA ALA A 77 -9.50 -3.69 -3.36
C ALA A 77 -9.60 -3.58 -4.89
N GLU A 78 -9.56 -2.36 -5.41
CA GLU A 78 -9.62 -2.07 -6.84
C GLU A 78 -8.44 -2.69 -7.60
N ARG A 79 -7.21 -2.56 -7.08
CA ARG A 79 -6.02 -3.13 -7.72
C ARG A 79 -6.07 -4.65 -7.74
N ILE A 80 -6.45 -5.25 -6.61
CA ILE A 80 -6.57 -6.70 -6.48
C ILE A 80 -7.65 -7.23 -7.44
N PHE A 81 -8.79 -6.54 -7.52
CA PHE A 81 -9.87 -6.89 -8.43
C PHE A 81 -9.45 -6.79 -9.91
N ASN A 82 -8.84 -5.67 -10.30
CA ASN A 82 -8.51 -5.38 -11.70
C ASN A 82 -7.33 -6.22 -12.23
N ASN A 83 -6.36 -6.60 -11.38
CA ASN A 83 -5.10 -7.18 -11.84
C ASN A 83 -4.91 -8.65 -11.46
N PHE A 84 -5.70 -9.19 -10.52
CA PHE A 84 -5.53 -10.56 -10.02
C PHE A 84 -6.81 -11.40 -10.12
N SER A 85 -7.83 -10.93 -10.85
CA SER A 85 -9.09 -11.65 -11.09
C SER A 85 -9.80 -12.10 -9.81
N VAL A 86 -9.61 -11.38 -8.70
CA VAL A 86 -10.25 -11.67 -7.42
C VAL A 86 -11.57 -10.90 -7.32
N PRO A 87 -12.72 -11.54 -7.03
CA PRO A 87 -13.99 -10.83 -6.89
C PRO A 87 -13.91 -9.68 -5.88
N TYR A 88 -14.55 -8.55 -6.18
CA TYR A 88 -14.39 -7.30 -5.43
C TYR A 88 -14.64 -7.45 -3.91
N GLY A 89 -15.67 -8.18 -3.50
CA GLY A 89 -15.94 -8.44 -2.08
C GLY A 89 -14.79 -9.14 -1.35
N ARG A 90 -14.13 -10.10 -2.01
CA ARG A 90 -12.92 -10.76 -1.48
C ARG A 90 -11.71 -9.85 -1.55
N ALA A 91 -11.57 -9.08 -2.62
CA ALA A 91 -10.48 -8.13 -2.81
C ALA A 91 -10.43 -7.08 -1.68
N ALA A 92 -11.60 -6.56 -1.26
CA ALA A 92 -11.70 -5.63 -0.15
C ALA A 92 -11.22 -6.26 1.18
N TYR A 93 -11.69 -7.46 1.50
CA TYR A 93 -11.21 -8.18 2.69
C TYR A 93 -9.70 -8.44 2.65
N ILE A 94 -9.19 -8.96 1.53
CA ILE A 94 -7.76 -9.28 1.38
C ILE A 94 -6.91 -8.02 1.49
N SER A 95 -7.31 -6.90 0.87
CA SER A 95 -6.58 -5.64 1.01
C SER A 95 -6.43 -5.21 2.47
N ARG A 96 -7.48 -5.38 3.30
CA ARG A 96 -7.43 -5.07 4.73
C ARG A 96 -6.47 -5.99 5.48
N VAL A 97 -6.54 -7.31 5.24
CA VAL A 97 -5.65 -8.29 5.87
C VAL A 97 -4.18 -8.04 5.48
N LEU A 98 -3.90 -7.75 4.21
CA LEU A 98 -2.55 -7.46 3.74
C LEU A 98 -2.01 -6.16 4.36
N LEU A 99 -2.87 -5.16 4.47
CA LEU A 99 -2.58 -3.92 5.17
C LEU A 99 -2.27 -4.11 6.66
N GLU A 100 -2.86 -5.14 7.28
CA GLU A 100 -2.59 -5.53 8.66
C GLU A 100 -1.27 -6.34 8.78
N LYS A 101 -1.03 -7.28 7.86
CA LYS A 101 0.14 -8.18 7.87
C LYS A 101 1.46 -7.50 7.49
N GLN A 102 1.45 -6.61 6.51
CA GLN A 102 2.66 -5.93 6.01
C GLN A 102 2.90 -4.58 6.69
N HIS A 103 2.38 -4.42 7.91
CA HIS A 103 2.33 -3.15 8.61
C HIS A 103 3.70 -2.51 8.86
N SER A 104 4.83 -3.23 8.86
CA SER A 104 6.13 -2.61 9.18
C SER A 104 6.72 -1.81 8.03
N ALA A 105 6.99 -2.45 6.88
CA ALA A 105 7.69 -1.81 5.76
C ALA A 105 6.88 -0.69 5.10
N TRP A 106 5.57 -0.89 4.92
CA TRP A 106 4.71 0.16 4.36
C TRP A 106 4.37 1.27 5.34
N ARG A 107 4.32 1.00 6.65
CA ARG A 107 4.22 2.10 7.62
C ARG A 107 5.44 2.97 7.61
N GLU A 108 6.63 2.37 7.61
CA GLU A 108 7.87 3.14 7.56
C GLU A 108 7.92 4.02 6.31
N LYS A 109 7.62 3.44 5.14
CA LYS A 109 7.49 4.22 3.89
C LYS A 109 6.43 5.32 4.00
N GLY A 110 5.26 5.02 4.52
CA GLY A 110 4.15 5.96 4.72
C GLY A 110 4.52 7.13 5.64
N ARG A 111 5.15 6.84 6.77
CA ARG A 111 5.65 7.82 7.74
C ARG A 111 6.72 8.71 7.11
N ASN A 112 7.65 8.14 6.34
CA ASN A 112 8.68 8.91 5.65
C ASN A 112 8.10 9.84 4.58
N THR A 113 7.15 9.35 3.78
CA THR A 113 6.44 10.17 2.78
C THR A 113 5.63 11.28 3.45
N LEU A 114 4.92 10.97 4.54
CA LEU A 114 4.14 11.95 5.30
C LEU A 114 5.06 13.02 5.92
N MET A 115 6.16 12.61 6.56
CA MET A 115 7.16 13.51 7.14
C MET A 115 7.71 14.48 6.09
N THR A 116 8.05 13.95 4.90
CA THR A 116 8.54 14.78 3.78
C THR A 116 7.49 15.80 3.34
N GLY A 117 6.23 15.39 3.20
CA GLY A 117 5.12 16.27 2.82
C GLY A 117 4.85 17.37 3.84
N LEU A 118 4.89 17.04 5.14
CA LEU A 118 4.68 18.00 6.23
C LEU A 118 5.86 18.97 6.36
N THR A 119 7.09 18.49 6.30
CA THR A 119 8.30 19.32 6.41
C THR A 119 8.37 20.35 5.29
N ALA A 120 7.98 19.97 4.06
CA ALA A 120 7.91 20.89 2.93
C ALA A 120 6.92 22.07 3.13
N LYS A 121 5.95 21.89 4.03
CA LYS A 121 4.89 22.87 4.33
C LYS A 121 4.97 23.45 5.74
N GLN A 122 5.93 23.00 6.55
CA GLN A 122 6.09 23.42 7.94
C GLN A 122 6.36 24.92 8.07
N ALA A 123 7.18 25.51 7.18
CA ALA A 123 7.46 26.94 7.19
C ALA A 123 6.20 27.80 6.91
N GLU A 124 5.30 27.30 6.04
CA GLU A 124 4.02 27.95 5.74
C GLU A 124 3.10 27.92 6.97
N ALA A 125 2.98 26.77 7.63
CA ALA A 125 2.24 26.63 8.87
C ALA A 125 2.80 27.51 10.00
N GLY A 126 4.13 27.52 10.18
CA GLY A 126 4.81 28.35 11.18
C GLY A 126 4.58 29.84 10.96
N LYS A 127 4.55 30.30 9.70
CA LYS A 127 4.21 31.68 9.37
C LYS A 127 2.77 32.03 9.76
N ASN A 128 1.80 31.16 9.44
CA ASN A 128 0.40 31.39 9.81
C ASN A 128 0.22 31.50 11.34
N ILE A 129 0.94 30.67 12.11
CA ILE A 129 0.94 30.75 13.58
C ILE A 129 1.55 32.07 14.06
N ALA A 130 2.68 32.49 13.50
CA ALA A 130 3.33 33.76 13.84
C ALA A 130 2.46 34.98 13.51
N ASP A 131 1.66 34.90 12.44
CA ASP A 131 0.69 35.90 12.02
C ASP A 131 -0.62 35.87 12.88
N GLY A 132 -0.72 34.95 13.85
CA GLY A 132 -1.86 34.82 14.77
C GLY A 132 -3.02 33.96 14.24
N ASP A 133 -2.85 33.27 13.11
CA ASP A 133 -3.89 32.47 12.45
C ASP A 133 -3.55 30.97 12.46
N ALA A 134 -3.51 30.40 13.67
CA ALA A 134 -3.15 28.99 13.89
C ALA A 134 -4.16 27.98 13.28
N LEU A 135 -5.38 28.42 13.00
CA LEU A 135 -6.44 27.60 12.40
C LEU A 135 -6.41 27.61 10.87
N ARG A 136 -5.57 28.46 10.26
CA ARG A 136 -5.42 28.51 8.81
C ARG A 136 -4.99 27.16 8.27
N TYR A 137 -5.74 26.69 7.27
CA TYR A 137 -5.45 25.44 6.58
C TYR A 137 -4.26 25.59 5.64
N VAL A 138 -3.39 24.59 5.66
CA VAL A 138 -2.29 24.41 4.70
C VAL A 138 -2.55 23.14 3.89
N PRO A 139 -2.65 23.22 2.55
CA PRO A 139 -2.92 22.06 1.72
C PRO A 139 -1.68 21.18 1.59
N VAL A 140 -1.86 19.88 1.84
CA VAL A 140 -0.83 18.85 1.69
C VAL A 140 -1.34 17.73 0.77
N SER A 141 -0.57 17.42 -0.27
CA SER A 141 -0.92 16.33 -1.21
C SER A 141 -0.23 15.04 -0.81
N LEU A 142 -1.02 14.08 -0.34
CA LEU A 142 -0.56 12.79 0.18
C LEU A 142 -0.93 11.67 -0.78
N ASP A 143 -0.11 10.62 -0.82
CA ASP A 143 -0.53 9.33 -1.37
C ASP A 143 -1.42 8.59 -0.34
N ASN A 144 -1.97 7.44 -0.74
CA ASN A 144 -2.86 6.68 0.14
C ASN A 144 -2.15 6.11 1.40
N ILE A 145 -0.84 5.85 1.35
CA ILE A 145 -0.10 5.31 2.51
C ILE A 145 0.11 6.43 3.52
N ALA A 146 0.63 7.58 3.07
CA ALA A 146 0.86 8.74 3.91
C ALA A 146 -0.46 9.27 4.50
N TYR A 147 -1.56 9.23 3.74
CA TYR A 147 -2.88 9.59 4.25
C TYR A 147 -3.37 8.65 5.36
N ARG A 148 -3.11 7.34 5.23
CA ARG A 148 -3.44 6.36 6.27
C ARG A 148 -2.67 6.63 7.54
N GLU A 149 -1.36 6.88 7.44
CA GLU A 149 -0.53 7.21 8.60
C GLU A 149 -0.96 8.52 9.26
N LEU A 150 -1.34 9.53 8.46
CA LEU A 150 -1.92 10.76 8.98
C LEU A 150 -3.18 10.47 9.80
N THR A 151 -4.07 9.61 9.30
CA THR A 151 -5.32 9.25 10.01
C THR A 151 -5.03 8.58 11.36
N VAL A 152 -4.07 7.65 11.40
CA VAL A 152 -3.65 6.97 12.64
C VAL A 152 -3.10 7.96 13.65
N ILE A 153 -2.23 8.89 13.23
CA ILE A 153 -1.65 9.90 14.12
C ILE A 153 -2.71 10.87 14.64
N LEU A 154 -3.65 11.28 13.78
CA LEU A 154 -4.75 12.15 14.18
C LEU A 154 -5.67 11.48 15.21
N GLU A 155 -5.92 10.18 15.09
CA GLU A 155 -6.68 9.43 16.10
C GLU A 155 -5.99 9.47 17.48
N GLU A 156 -4.66 9.45 17.53
CA GLU A 156 -3.90 9.56 18.77
C GLU A 156 -3.91 11.00 19.31
N ILE A 157 -3.69 12.00 18.46
CA ILE A 157 -3.73 13.42 18.82
C ILE A 157 -5.11 13.80 19.35
N PHE A 158 -6.20 13.47 18.65
CA PHE A 158 -7.56 13.83 19.07
C PHE A 158 -8.06 13.02 20.25
N ARG A 159 -7.45 11.86 20.53
CA ARG A 159 -7.69 11.16 21.80
C ARG A 159 -7.14 11.94 22.99
N LEU A 160 -6.02 12.63 22.81
CA LEU A 160 -5.40 13.47 23.85
C LEU A 160 -6.09 14.84 23.96
N ASP A 161 -6.41 15.46 22.83
CA ASP A 161 -7.14 16.73 22.77
C ASP A 161 -8.21 16.73 21.67
N PRO A 162 -9.49 16.47 22.02
CA PRO A 162 -10.59 16.44 21.07
C PRO A 162 -11.07 17.83 20.63
N THR A 163 -10.53 18.91 21.20
CA THR A 163 -10.96 20.29 20.91
C THR A 163 -10.24 20.89 19.70
N LEU A 164 -9.18 20.25 19.22
CA LEU A 164 -8.41 20.68 18.06
C LEU A 164 -9.26 20.61 16.78
N ALA A 165 -9.08 21.60 15.91
CA ALA A 165 -9.72 21.61 14.60
C ALA A 165 -9.22 20.44 13.73
N PRO A 166 -10.11 19.67 13.07
CA PRO A 166 -9.70 18.54 12.25
C PRO A 166 -9.22 18.96 10.85
N PRO A 167 -8.34 18.17 10.21
CA PRO A 167 -8.06 18.31 8.79
C PRO A 167 -9.28 18.05 7.91
N VAL A 168 -9.30 18.68 6.74
CA VAL A 168 -10.41 18.59 5.79
C VAL A 168 -9.94 17.99 4.47
N ASN A 169 -10.66 16.99 3.97
CA ASN A 169 -10.41 16.44 2.64
C ASN A 169 -10.96 17.37 1.56
N LYS A 170 -10.11 17.85 0.64
CA LYS A 170 -10.50 18.77 -0.45
C LYS A 170 -10.79 18.05 -1.75
N ALA A 171 -9.79 17.35 -2.27
CA ALA A 171 -9.84 16.73 -3.58
C ALA A 171 -9.14 15.37 -3.55
N ALA A 172 -9.76 14.38 -4.16
CA ALA A 172 -9.16 13.08 -4.41
C ALA A 172 -8.92 12.94 -5.91
N SER A 173 -7.69 12.59 -6.26
CA SER A 173 -7.31 12.12 -7.59
C SER A 173 -6.89 10.65 -7.49
N PRO A 174 -6.90 9.87 -8.58
CA PRO A 174 -6.41 8.49 -8.54
C PRO A 174 -5.01 8.44 -7.90
N GLY A 175 -4.87 7.74 -6.78
CA GLY A 175 -3.60 7.58 -6.06
C GLY A 175 -3.16 8.77 -5.17
N ARG A 176 -3.82 9.93 -5.19
CA ARG A 176 -3.47 11.09 -4.34
C ARG A 176 -4.66 11.76 -3.69
N ARG A 177 -4.46 12.29 -2.49
CA ARG A 177 -5.45 13.04 -1.72
C ARG A 177 -4.86 14.36 -1.27
N THR A 178 -5.56 15.45 -1.53
CA THR A 178 -5.21 16.75 -0.95
C THR A 178 -6.00 16.94 0.32
N VAL A 179 -5.26 17.09 1.42
CA VAL A 179 -5.79 17.31 2.77
C VAL A 179 -5.37 18.70 3.23
N ASP A 180 -6.34 19.48 3.65
CA ASP A 180 -6.14 20.78 4.29
C ASP A 180 -5.91 20.54 5.78
N ILE A 181 -4.69 20.78 6.26
CA ILE A 181 -4.30 20.56 7.65
C ILE A 181 -4.23 21.92 8.36
N PRO A 182 -4.93 22.13 9.50
CA PRO A 182 -4.76 23.34 10.31
C PRO A 182 -3.31 23.54 10.74
N SER A 183 -2.82 24.78 10.65
CA SER A 183 -1.40 25.10 10.92
C SER A 183 -0.95 24.63 12.31
N GLN A 184 -1.82 24.72 13.31
CA GLN A 184 -1.54 24.26 14.69
C GLN A 184 -1.21 22.76 14.82
N LEU A 185 -1.65 21.92 13.87
CA LEU A 185 -1.43 20.47 13.95
C LEU A 185 -0.06 20.06 13.41
N PHE A 186 0.62 20.89 12.63
CA PHE A 186 1.86 20.50 11.95
C PHE A 186 2.94 20.05 12.93
N GLU A 187 3.19 20.83 13.99
CA GLU A 187 4.21 20.50 14.99
C GLU A 187 3.88 19.21 15.73
N GLN A 188 2.60 19.02 16.10
CA GLN A 188 2.15 17.82 16.82
C GLN A 188 2.26 16.55 15.95
N ILE A 189 1.87 16.63 14.68
CA ILE A 189 1.97 15.51 13.74
C ILE A 189 3.44 15.17 13.48
N ILE A 190 4.31 16.17 13.27
CA ILE A 190 5.74 15.96 13.04
C ILE A 190 6.41 15.35 14.28
N ALA A 191 6.07 15.82 15.49
CA ALA A 191 6.59 15.26 16.74
C ALA A 191 6.24 13.78 16.90
N GLN A 192 4.98 13.39 16.60
CA GLN A 192 4.54 11.99 16.64
C GLN A 192 5.19 11.10 15.58
N LEU A 193 5.59 11.67 14.44
CA LEU A 193 6.32 10.94 13.40
C LEU A 193 7.79 10.68 13.77
N GLY A 194 8.40 11.57 14.56
CA GLY A 194 9.79 11.47 15.01
C GLY A 194 10.02 10.66 16.29
N ALA A 195 8.94 10.35 17.04
CA ALA A 195 8.93 9.45 18.19
C ALA A 195 8.86 7.98 17.76
#